data_AF-X1VMG1-F1
#
_entry.id   AF-X1VMG1-F1
#
_cell.length_a   1.000
_cell.length_b   1.000
_cell.length_c   1.000
_cell.angle_alpha   90.00
_cell.angle_beta   90.00
_cell.angle_gamma   90.00
#
_symmetry.space_group_name_H-M   'P 1'
#
loop_
_entity.id
_entity.type
_entity.pdbx_description
1 polymer ?
#
loop_
_entity_poly.entity_id
_entity_poly.type
_entity_poly.pdbx_seq_one_letter_code
_entity_poly.pdbx_strand_id
1 'polypeptide(L)'
;MEKNTGISLTPEGRLLSLDFFRGFTMFLLIGEFTGLFTHLVDPSLKGGVFYFIGTQLHHHPWNGLRFWDLVQPFFMFIVGVAMPFSFAKRTERGDNYRKLLRHAIQRALLLLLLGWALYCIDPG
;
A
#
# COMPACT_ATOMS: atom_id res chain seq x y z
N MET A 1 16.04 19.06 -32.21
CA MET A 1 16.56 19.26 -30.84
C MET A 1 15.43 18.95 -29.88
N GLU A 2 15.16 17.67 -29.65
CA GLU A 2 14.22 17.22 -28.62
C GLU A 2 14.94 16.17 -27.79
N LYS A 3 15.12 16.49 -26.51
CA LYS A 3 15.84 15.66 -25.55
C LYS A 3 14.95 14.45 -25.24
N ASN A 4 15.30 13.28 -25.77
CA ASN A 4 14.88 11.99 -25.23
C ASN A 4 15.42 11.90 -23.80
N THR A 5 14.60 12.35 -22.86
CA THR A 5 14.82 12.15 -21.42
C THR A 5 14.66 10.66 -21.19
N GLY A 6 15.80 9.98 -21.01
CA GLY A 6 15.86 8.56 -20.76
C GLY A 6 15.06 8.19 -19.52
N ILE A 7 13.83 7.76 -19.72
CA ILE A 7 13.09 6.96 -18.76
C ILE A 7 13.83 5.63 -18.71
N SER A 8 14.63 5.45 -17.67
CA SER A 8 15.37 4.21 -17.42
C SER A 8 14.40 3.03 -17.38
N LEU A 9 14.43 2.24 -18.46
CA LEU A 9 13.63 1.04 -18.63
C LEU A 9 14.17 -0.04 -17.69
N THR A 10 13.68 -0.06 -16.45
CA THR A 10 13.70 -1.27 -15.61
C THR A 10 12.96 -2.42 -16.34
N PRO A 11 13.23 -3.70 -16.03
CA PRO A 11 12.84 -4.85 -16.86
C PRO A 11 11.38 -4.79 -17.34
N GLU A 12 11.21 -4.44 -18.62
CA GLU A 12 9.97 -4.46 -19.42
C GLU A 12 8.67 -3.99 -18.72
N GLY A 13 8.58 -2.69 -18.47
CA GLY A 13 7.30 -1.98 -18.27
C GLY A 13 6.64 -2.20 -16.91
N ARG A 14 7.43 -2.27 -15.84
CA ARG A 14 6.95 -2.13 -14.45
C ARG A 14 7.08 -0.69 -13.99
N LEU A 15 6.05 -0.17 -13.34
CA LEU A 15 6.06 1.19 -12.78
C LEU A 15 6.76 1.16 -11.42
N LEU A 16 8.04 1.53 -11.40
CA LEU A 16 8.86 1.50 -10.18
C LEU A 16 8.26 2.34 -9.04
N SER A 17 7.70 3.52 -9.35
CA SER A 17 7.06 4.39 -8.37
C SER A 17 5.86 3.71 -7.70
N LEU A 18 5.10 2.91 -8.46
CA LEU A 18 3.95 2.16 -7.97
C LEU A 18 4.37 1.05 -7.02
N ASP A 19 5.39 0.29 -7.40
CA ASP A 19 5.92 -0.80 -6.60
C ASP A 19 6.56 -0.28 -5.31
N PHE A 20 7.29 0.83 -5.38
CA PHE A 20 7.85 1.52 -4.21
C PHE A 20 6.75 2.00 -3.26
N PHE A 21 5.73 2.69 -3.77
CA PHE A 21 4.67 3.24 -2.93
C PHE A 21 3.85 2.16 -2.22
N ARG A 22 3.57 1.03 -2.89
CA ARG A 22 2.92 -0.13 -2.28
C ARG A 22 3.79 -0.75 -1.18
N GLY A 23 5.09 -0.92 -1.44
CA GLY A 23 6.04 -1.43 -0.46
C GLY A 23 6.13 -0.51 0.77
N PHE A 24 6.17 0.80 0.55
CA PHE A 24 6.13 1.80 1.62
C PHE A 24 4.86 1.70 2.47
N THR A 25 3.69 1.53 1.84
CA THR A 25 2.43 1.34 2.56
C THR A 25 2.44 0.04 3.38
N MET A 26 2.90 -1.08 2.83
CA MET A 26 3.05 -2.32 3.59
C MET A 26 4.02 -2.18 4.76
N PHE A 27 5.14 -1.47 4.57
CA PHE A 27 6.08 -1.19 5.65
C PHE A 27 5.44 -0.42 6.80
N LEU A 28 4.65 0.62 6.51
CA LEU A 28 3.91 1.37 7.52
C LEU A 28 2.88 0.50 8.25
N LEU A 29 2.12 -0.33 7.53
CA LEU A 29 1.13 -1.24 8.12
C LEU A 29 1.77 -2.28 9.06
N ILE A 30 2.92 -2.85 8.66
CA ILE A 30 3.67 -3.80 9.50
C ILE A 30 4.25 -3.08 10.73
N GLY A 31 4.74 -1.85 10.56
CA GLY A 31 5.27 -1.06 11.68
C GLY A 31 4.21 -0.81 12.76
N GLU A 32 2.98 -0.51 12.37
CA GLU A 32 1.88 -0.35 13.33
C GLU A 32 1.47 -1.69 13.95
N PHE A 33 1.29 -2.74 13.14
CA PHE A 33 0.87 -4.06 13.63
C PHE A 33 1.87 -4.68 14.62
N THR A 34 3.16 -4.43 14.43
CA THR A 34 4.22 -4.90 15.36
C THR A 34 4.37 -4.02 16.60
N GLY A 35 3.61 -2.94 16.72
CA GLY A 35 3.76 -1.97 17.81
C GLY A 35 5.06 -1.17 17.74
N LEU A 36 5.75 -1.14 16.60
CA LEU A 36 6.99 -0.35 16.46
C LEU A 36 6.72 1.12 16.80
N PHE A 37 5.60 1.66 16.33
CA PHE A 37 5.27 3.07 16.57
C PHE A 37 4.96 3.36 18.04
N THR A 38 4.46 2.40 18.84
CA THR A 38 4.24 2.61 20.30
C THR A 38 5.57 2.77 21.03
N HIS A 39 6.58 1.99 20.65
CA HIS A 39 7.94 2.13 21.19
C HIS A 39 8.62 3.45 20.78
N LEU A 40 8.23 4.06 19.66
CA LEU A 40 8.75 5.37 19.24
C LEU A 40 8.14 6.54 20.04
N VAL A 41 7.02 6.34 20.75
CA VAL A 41 6.36 7.36 21.59
C VAL A 41 6.68 7.14 23.08
N ASP A 42 7.78 6.42 23.38
CA ASP A 42 8.22 6.21 24.75
C ASP A 42 8.45 7.57 25.47
N PRO A 43 7.96 7.75 26.71
CA PRO A 43 8.11 8.98 27.49
C PRO A 43 9.58 9.41 27.70
N SER A 44 10.54 8.50 27.55
CA SER A 44 11.99 8.79 27.54
C SER A 44 12.47 9.62 26.34
N LEU A 45 11.72 9.65 25.24
CA LEU A 45 12.07 10.37 24.00
C LEU A 45 11.34 11.72 23.84
N LYS A 46 10.60 12.16 24.87
CA LYS A 46 9.82 13.41 24.85
C LYS A 46 10.70 14.60 24.43
N GLY A 47 10.31 15.26 23.34
CA GLY A 47 11.00 16.43 22.78
C GLY A 47 11.97 16.13 21.63
N GLY A 48 12.22 14.85 21.31
CA GLY A 48 13.03 14.44 20.17
C GLY A 48 12.26 14.31 18.85
N VAL A 49 12.99 14.31 17.73
CA VAL A 49 12.43 14.09 16.38
C VAL A 49 11.69 12.75 16.28
N PHE A 50 12.19 11.70 16.95
CA PHE A 50 11.57 10.38 16.98
C PHE A 50 10.20 10.38 17.66
N TYR A 51 10.05 11.13 18.76
CA TYR A 51 8.77 11.31 19.43
C TYR A 51 7.77 12.06 18.54
N PHE A 52 8.22 13.12 17.85
CA PHE A 52 7.36 13.83 16.88
C PHE A 52 6.89 12.90 15.76
N ILE A 53 7.79 12.12 15.15
CA ILE A 53 7.45 11.15 14.10
C ILE A 53 6.48 10.09 14.63
N GLY A 54 6.74 9.52 15.82
CA GLY A 54 5.86 8.55 16.46
C GLY A 54 4.45 9.10 16.69
N THR A 55 4.32 10.35 17.15
CA THR A 55 2.99 10.98 17.35
C THR A 55 2.20 11.24 16.07
N GLN A 56 2.83 11.27 14.89
CA GLN A 56 2.13 11.36 13.60
C GLN A 56 1.69 10.00 13.06
N LEU A 57 2.35 8.93 13.52
CA LEU A 57 2.08 7.54 13.13
C LEU A 57 1.10 6.84 14.08
N HIS A 58 0.76 7.46 15.22
CA HIS A 58 -0.25 6.99 16.16
C HIS A 58 -1.64 7.54 15.84
N HIS A 59 -2.66 6.66 15.91
CA HIS A 59 -4.05 7.06 15.73
C HIS A 59 -4.54 7.90 16.93
N HIS A 60 -5.06 9.10 16.67
CA HIS A 60 -5.62 9.98 17.69
C HIS A 60 -7.16 9.88 17.69
N PRO A 61 -7.83 9.94 18.85
CA PRO A 61 -9.29 9.94 18.90
C PRO A 61 -9.88 11.17 18.19
N TRP A 62 -10.51 10.90 17.03
CA TRP A 62 -11.57 11.59 16.27
C TRP A 62 -11.52 13.10 15.96
N ASN A 63 -10.67 13.92 16.60
CA ASN A 63 -10.57 15.38 16.32
C ASN A 63 -9.16 15.81 15.87
N GLY A 64 -8.59 15.14 14.88
CA GLY A 64 -7.34 15.54 14.25
C GLY A 64 -7.07 14.81 12.94
N LEU A 65 -6.24 15.40 12.07
CA LEU A 65 -5.67 14.73 10.90
C LEU A 65 -4.24 14.31 11.25
N ARG A 66 -3.97 13.01 11.33
CA ARG A 66 -2.61 12.49 11.48
C ARG A 66 -2.13 11.90 10.17
N PHE A 67 -0.81 11.80 10.01
CA PHE A 67 -0.21 11.21 8.82
C PHE A 67 -0.72 9.77 8.59
N TRP A 68 -0.97 9.04 9.68
CA TRP A 68 -1.55 7.69 9.64
C TRP A 68 -2.88 7.61 8.88
N ASP A 69 -3.76 8.60 9.04
CA ASP A 69 -5.09 8.60 8.42
C ASP A 69 -5.03 8.75 6.89
N LEU A 70 -3.91 9.25 6.36
CA LEU A 70 -3.70 9.44 4.92
C LEU A 70 -3.24 8.16 4.20
N VAL A 71 -2.73 7.16 4.93
CA VAL A 71 -2.22 5.91 4.35
C VAL A 71 -3.32 5.19 3.56
N GLN A 72 -4.52 5.08 4.14
CA GLN A 72 -5.63 4.36 3.53
C GLN A 72 -6.19 5.04 2.25
N PRO A 73 -6.53 6.35 2.25
CA PRO A 73 -6.95 7.05 1.04
C PRO A 73 -5.91 7.01 -0.08
N PHE A 74 -4.63 7.21 0.24
CA PHE A 74 -3.58 7.16 -0.77
C PHE A 74 -3.36 5.75 -1.33
N PHE A 75 -3.48 4.71 -0.50
CA PHE A 75 -3.43 3.33 -0.96
C PHE A 75 -4.57 3.00 -1.93
N MET A 76 -5.79 3.43 -1.64
CA MET A 76 -6.92 3.23 -2.57
C MET A 76 -6.74 4.03 -3.86
N PHE A 77 -6.25 5.27 -3.78
CA PHE A 77 -5.97 6.11 -4.93
C PHE A 77 -4.94 5.49 -5.87
N ILE A 78 -3.78 5.06 -5.33
CA ILE A 78 -2.71 4.49 -6.14
C ILE A 78 -3.11 3.15 -6.78
N VAL A 79 -3.90 2.33 -6.08
CA VAL A 79 -4.46 1.09 -6.63
C VAL A 79 -5.44 1.41 -7.76
N GLY A 80 -6.28 2.43 -7.59
CA GLY A 80 -7.17 2.96 -8.63
C GLY A 80 -6.41 3.35 -9.90
N VAL A 81 -5.36 4.17 -9.75
CA VAL A 81 -4.51 4.62 -10.87
C VAL A 81 -3.79 3.43 -11.53
N ALA A 82 -3.37 2.42 -10.77
CA ALA A 82 -2.66 1.25 -11.31
C ALA A 82 -3.49 0.32 -12.18
N MET A 83 -4.80 0.23 -11.91
CA MET A 83 -5.69 -0.69 -12.62
C MET A 83 -5.68 -0.50 -14.15
N PRO A 84 -5.97 0.69 -14.71
CA PRO A 84 -6.01 0.88 -16.16
C PRO A 84 -4.69 0.51 -16.84
N PHE A 85 -3.53 0.84 -16.25
CA PHE A 85 -2.23 0.43 -16.78
C PHE A 85 -2.05 -1.10 -16.80
N SER A 86 -2.50 -1.80 -15.75
CA SER A 86 -2.45 -3.26 -15.71
C SER A 86 -3.40 -3.91 -16.72
N PHE A 87 -4.56 -3.30 -16.98
CA PHE A 87 -5.52 -3.78 -17.97
C PHE A 87 -4.97 -3.56 -19.38
N ALA A 88 -4.49 -2.36 -19.70
CA ALA A 88 -3.91 -2.02 -21.01
C ALA A 88 -2.79 -2.99 -21.40
N LYS A 89 -1.83 -3.23 -20.51
CA LYS A 89 -0.70 -4.15 -20.76
C LYS A 89 -1.14 -5.60 -21.04
N ARG A 90 -2.24 -6.06 -20.46
CA ARG A 90 -2.77 -7.41 -20.70
C ARG A 90 -3.60 -7.48 -21.97
N THR A 91 -4.36 -6.44 -22.28
CA THR A 91 -5.07 -6.31 -23.56
C THR A 91 -4.10 -6.28 -24.74
N GLU A 92 -2.97 -5.56 -24.63
CA GLU A 92 -1.89 -5.56 -25.64
C GLU A 92 -1.29 -6.95 -25.89
N ARG A 93 -1.28 -7.82 -24.87
CA ARG A 93 -0.83 -9.21 -24.96
C ARG A 93 -1.90 -10.15 -25.55
N GLY A 94 -3.06 -9.63 -25.94
CA GLY A 94 -4.17 -10.41 -26.49
C GLY A 94 -4.99 -11.18 -25.46
N ASP A 95 -4.88 -10.88 -24.16
CA ASP A 95 -5.72 -11.54 -23.15
C ASP A 95 -7.19 -11.10 -23.29
N ASN A 96 -8.10 -12.07 -23.21
CA ASN A 96 -9.54 -11.84 -23.24
C ASN A 96 -10.01 -11.16 -21.93
N TYR A 97 -10.86 -10.13 -22.04
CA TYR A 97 -11.45 -9.41 -20.91
C TYR A 97 -12.06 -10.35 -19.85
N ARG A 98 -12.77 -11.42 -20.27
CA ARG A 98 -13.36 -12.40 -19.34
C ARG A 98 -12.32 -13.13 -18.52
N LYS A 99 -11.17 -13.45 -19.11
CA LYS A 99 -10.05 -14.12 -18.43
C LYS A 99 -9.41 -13.17 -17.42
N LEU A 100 -9.26 -11.89 -17.76
CA LEU A 100 -8.73 -10.88 -16.87
C LEU A 100 -9.66 -10.63 -15.66
N LEU A 101 -10.96 -10.50 -15.90
CA LEU A 101 -11.96 -10.34 -14.85
C LEU A 101 -12.00 -11.55 -13.91
N ARG A 102 -12.04 -12.77 -14.48
CA ARG A 102 -12.00 -14.02 -13.68
C ARG A 102 -10.75 -14.09 -12.82
N HIS A 103 -9.60 -13.70 -13.35
CA HIS A 103 -8.36 -13.67 -12.59
C HIS A 103 -8.40 -12.64 -11.45
N ALA A 104 -8.94 -11.44 -11.69
CA ALA A 104 -9.11 -10.42 -10.66
C ALA A 104 -10.06 -10.88 -9.54
N ILE A 105 -11.21 -11.47 -9.90
CA ILE A 105 -12.18 -12.02 -8.94
C ILE A 105 -11.56 -13.16 -8.13
N GLN A 106 -10.84 -14.09 -8.77
CA GLN A 106 -10.17 -15.18 -8.06
C GLN A 106 -9.18 -14.65 -7.03
N ARG A 107 -8.38 -13.62 -7.38
CA ARG A 107 -7.47 -12.99 -6.42
C ARG A 107 -8.21 -12.30 -5.28
N ALA A 108 -9.27 -11.57 -5.56
CA ALA A 108 -10.08 -10.91 -4.54
C ALA A 108 -10.71 -11.93 -3.58
N LEU A 109 -11.29 -13.01 -4.10
CA LEU A 109 -11.85 -14.09 -3.29
C LEU A 109 -10.80 -14.81 -2.45
N LEU A 110 -9.62 -15.12 -3.02
CA LEU A 110 -8.53 -15.74 -2.27
C LEU A 110 -8.06 -14.85 -1.11
N LEU A 111 -7.92 -13.54 -1.32
CA LEU A 111 -7.52 -12.61 -0.27
C LEU A 111 -8.61 -12.45 0.80
N LEU A 112 -9.88 -12.39 0.40
CA LEU A 112 -11.02 -12.35 1.31
C LEU A 112 -11.10 -13.61 2.17
N LEU A 113 -11.01 -14.79 1.55
CA LEU A 113 -11.04 -16.07 2.24
C LEU A 113 -9.83 -16.24 3.16
N LEU A 114 -8.65 -15.79 2.76
CA LEU A 114 -7.47 -15.80 3.61
C LEU A 114 -7.67 -14.92 4.85
N GLY A 115 -8.18 -13.70 4.67
CA GLY A 115 -8.49 -12.81 5.79
C GLY A 115 -9.55 -13.39 6.72
N TRP A 116 -10.62 -13.96 6.16
CA TRP A 116 -11.67 -14.64 6.91
C TRP A 116 -11.14 -15.87 7.67
N ALA A 117 -10.33 -16.69 7.02
CA ALA A 117 -9.73 -17.88 7.63
C ALA A 117 -8.80 -17.49 8.80
N LEU A 118 -7.97 -16.46 8.63
CA LEU A 118 -7.14 -15.93 9.71
C LEU A 118 -8.01 -15.44 10.88
N TYR A 119 -9.08 -14.68 10.60
CA TYR A 119 -10.00 -14.20 11.62
C TYR A 119 -10.70 -15.34 12.38
N CYS A 120 -11.06 -16.44 11.70
CA CYS A 120 -11.67 -17.59 12.35
C CYS A 120 -10.69 -18.48 13.14
N ILE A 121 -9.40 -18.46 12.80
CA ILE A 121 -8.36 -19.25 13.47
C ILE A 121 -7.81 -18.52 14.70
N ASP A 122 -7.81 -17.18 14.68
CA ASP A 122 -7.35 -16.38 15.81
C ASP A 122 -8.25 -16.65 17.04
N PRO A 123 -7.72 -17.24 18.12
CA PRO A 123 -8.46 -17.35 19.36
C PRO A 123 -8.45 -15.96 19.99
N GLY A 124 -9.54 -15.21 19.79
CA GLY A 124 -9.74 -13.90 20.40
C GLY A 124 -9.53 -13.89 21.91
#